data_AF-A0A1D8RWC0-F1
#
_entry.id   AF-A0A1D8RWC0-F1
#
_cell.length_a   1.000
_cell.length_b   1.000
_cell.length_c   1.000
_cell.angle_alpha   90.00
_cell.angle_beta   90.00
_cell.angle_gamma   90.00
#
_symmetry.space_group_name_H-M   'P 1'
#
loop_
_entity.id
_entity.type
_entity.pdbx_description
1 polymer ?
#
loop_
_entity_poly.entity_id
_entity_poly.type
_entity_poly.pdbx_seq_one_letter_code
_entity_poly.pdbx_strand_id
1 'polypeptide(L)'
;MYVVGASYGGYAAAMAAVKTPDLFRCAVSFAGVSDLRNIVFKSRYYTNKKFVEHQMGKDVDNLIARSPFYQAKRINIPMLLLHGASDTVVNVRQSQRFYQKLLDLNKPVEYIELADGDHYLSIQRNRHKAFTAIDEFFKQHLVSPK
;
A
#
# COMPACT_ATOMS: atom_id res chain seq x y z
N MET A 1 0.60 18.24 4.37
CA MET A 1 -0.12 17.59 3.26
C MET A 1 -0.38 16.13 3.58
N TYR A 2 -1.42 15.55 2.99
CA TYR A 2 -1.76 14.12 3.10
C TYR A 2 -1.67 13.49 1.71
N VAL A 3 -1.40 12.20 1.65
CA VAL A 3 -1.46 11.44 0.40
C VAL A 3 -2.32 10.19 0.60
N VAL A 4 -3.28 10.02 -0.28
CA VAL A 4 -4.16 8.85 -0.34
C VAL A 4 -4.07 8.29 -1.74
N GLY A 5 -4.01 6.97 -1.85
CA GLY A 5 -4.17 6.34 -3.14
C GLY A 5 -4.67 4.92 -3.06
N ALA A 6 -5.28 4.50 -4.17
CA ALA A 6 -5.80 3.16 -4.39
C ALA A 6 -5.03 2.45 -5.51
N SER A 7 -4.81 1.14 -5.41
CA SER A 7 -4.13 0.35 -6.45
C SER A 7 -2.71 0.89 -6.74
N TYR A 8 -2.39 1.26 -7.98
CA TYR A 8 -1.16 1.99 -8.30
C TYR A 8 -1.01 3.29 -7.48
N GLY A 9 -2.11 3.99 -7.21
CA GLY A 9 -2.12 5.13 -6.30
C GLY A 9 -1.72 4.76 -4.88
N GLY A 10 -2.07 3.56 -4.40
CA GLY A 10 -1.65 3.06 -3.08
C GLY A 10 -0.15 2.79 -3.03
N TYR A 11 0.39 2.19 -4.10
CA TYR A 11 1.84 2.10 -4.32
C TYR A 11 2.50 3.49 -4.31
N ALA A 12 1.93 4.46 -5.04
CA ALA A 12 2.46 5.81 -5.13
C ALA A 12 2.44 6.53 -3.77
N ALA A 13 1.36 6.36 -2.99
CA ALA A 13 1.25 6.91 -1.64
C ALA A 13 2.32 6.32 -0.71
N ALA A 14 2.55 5.01 -0.76
CA ALA A 14 3.61 4.37 0.01
C ALA A 14 5.01 4.82 -0.46
N MET A 15 5.23 4.97 -1.76
CA MET A 15 6.50 5.49 -2.29
C MET A 15 6.71 6.97 -1.96
N ALA A 16 5.65 7.77 -1.87
CA ALA A 16 5.72 9.14 -1.39
C ALA A 16 6.17 9.18 0.08
N ALA A 17 5.64 8.30 0.94
CA ALA A 17 6.11 8.15 2.31
C ALA A 17 7.58 7.69 2.41
N VAL A 18 8.07 6.93 1.42
CA VAL A 18 9.49 6.52 1.34
C VAL A 18 10.39 7.66 0.87
N LYS A 19 10.00 8.38 -0.19
CA LYS A 19 10.88 9.32 -0.90
C LYS A 19 10.82 10.74 -0.37
N THR A 20 9.67 11.16 0.14
CA THR A 20 9.43 12.54 0.59
C THR A 20 8.66 12.58 1.91
N PRO A 21 9.15 11.91 2.97
CA PRO A 21 8.47 11.87 4.28
C PRO A 21 8.28 13.27 4.89
N ASP A 22 9.16 14.21 4.58
CA ASP A 22 9.06 15.59 5.11
C ASP A 22 7.90 16.38 4.49
N LEU A 23 7.45 15.99 3.29
CA LEU A 23 6.34 16.66 2.59
C LEU A 23 4.97 16.26 3.16
N PHE A 24 4.83 15.00 3.57
CA PHE A 24 3.56 14.41 3.99
C PHE A 24 3.48 14.24 5.51
N ARG A 25 2.29 14.45 6.07
CA ARG A 25 2.01 14.25 7.50
C ARG A 25 1.75 12.79 7.80
N CYS A 26 0.94 12.15 6.96
CA CYS A 26 0.65 10.72 6.97
C CYS A 26 0.25 10.29 5.55
N ALA A 27 0.22 8.99 5.32
CA ALA A 27 -0.11 8.40 4.02
C ALA A 27 -1.09 7.23 4.17
N VAL A 28 -2.01 7.13 3.22
CA VAL A 28 -3.00 6.05 3.14
C VAL A 28 -2.79 5.26 1.85
N SER A 29 -2.64 3.95 1.97
CA SER A 29 -2.52 3.02 0.83
C SER A 29 -3.65 2.00 0.85
N PHE A 30 -4.62 2.18 -0.04
CA PHE A 30 -5.67 1.20 -0.31
C PHE A 30 -5.26 0.25 -1.45
N ALA A 31 -5.39 -1.06 -1.25
CA ALA A 31 -5.11 -2.08 -2.27
C ALA A 31 -3.78 -1.88 -3.02
N GLY A 32 -2.77 -1.34 -2.32
CA GLY A 32 -1.51 -0.89 -2.90
C GLY A 32 -0.51 -2.01 -3.10
N VAL A 33 0.23 -1.98 -4.20
CA VAL A 33 1.39 -2.86 -4.41
C VAL A 33 2.55 -2.40 -3.52
N SER A 34 3.11 -3.30 -2.70
CA SER A 34 4.26 -3.01 -1.84
C SER A 34 5.55 -3.67 -2.32
N ASP A 35 5.45 -4.77 -3.07
CA ASP A 35 6.54 -5.61 -3.55
C ASP A 35 6.36 -5.90 -5.05
N LEU A 36 6.94 -5.06 -5.91
CA LEU A 36 6.92 -5.20 -7.38
C LEU A 36 7.60 -6.50 -7.82
N ARG A 37 8.66 -6.93 -7.12
CA ARG A 37 9.33 -8.21 -7.39
C ARG A 37 8.34 -9.37 -7.24
N ASN A 38 7.49 -9.33 -6.21
CA ASN A 38 6.45 -10.35 -6.03
C ASN A 38 5.41 -10.34 -7.16
N ILE A 39 5.00 -9.17 -7.66
CA ILE A 39 4.07 -9.06 -8.79
C ILE A 39 4.67 -9.66 -10.07
N VAL A 40 5.88 -9.24 -10.44
CA VAL A 40 6.56 -9.75 -11.64
C VAL A 40 6.84 -11.25 -11.52
N PHE A 41 7.27 -11.73 -10.35
CA PHE A 41 7.48 -13.16 -10.14
C PHE A 41 6.19 -13.97 -10.27
N LYS A 42 5.07 -13.49 -9.71
CA LYS A 42 3.77 -14.17 -9.81
C LYS A 42 3.19 -14.15 -11.22
N SER A 43 3.47 -13.12 -12.02
CA SER A 43 2.95 -13.02 -13.40
C SER A 43 3.36 -14.22 -14.28
N ARG A 44 4.41 -14.97 -13.91
CA ARG A 44 4.82 -16.22 -14.59
C ARG A 44 3.74 -17.31 -14.62
N TYR A 45 2.75 -17.24 -13.74
CA TYR A 45 1.63 -18.17 -13.66
C TYR A 45 0.41 -17.70 -14.45
N TYR A 46 0.50 -16.57 -15.15
CA TYR A 46 -0.58 -15.95 -15.89
C TYR A 46 -0.17 -15.69 -17.35
N THR A 47 -1.16 -15.52 -18.21
CA THR A 47 -0.94 -15.27 -19.66
C THR A 47 -0.38 -13.88 -19.96
N ASN A 48 -0.48 -12.94 -19.01
CA ASN A 48 -0.06 -11.55 -19.18
C ASN A 48 1.40 -11.27 -18.75
N LYS A 49 2.24 -12.29 -18.52
CA LYS A 49 3.63 -12.13 -18.06
C LYS A 49 4.42 -11.06 -18.82
N LYS A 50 4.44 -11.13 -20.16
CA LYS A 50 5.20 -10.19 -21.01
C LYS A 50 4.73 -8.74 -20.83
N PHE A 51 3.43 -8.54 -20.64
CA PHE A 51 2.86 -7.21 -20.39
C PHE A 51 3.32 -6.65 -19.04
N VAL A 52 3.30 -7.47 -17.98
CA VAL A 52 3.80 -7.08 -16.66
C VAL A 52 5.29 -6.76 -16.70
N GLU A 53 6.10 -7.59 -17.36
CA GLU A 53 7.54 -7.34 -17.52
C GLU A 53 7.82 -6.07 -18.34
N HIS A 54 6.99 -5.74 -19.33
CA HIS A 54 7.13 -4.50 -20.09
C HIS A 54 6.81 -3.26 -19.24
N GLN A 55 5.75 -3.32 -18.42
CA GLN A 55 5.36 -2.19 -17.56
C GLN A 55 6.28 -1.99 -16.35
N MET A 56 6.68 -3.07 -15.71
CA MET A 56 7.41 -3.02 -14.45
C MET A 56 8.90 -3.30 -14.59
N GLY A 57 9.35 -3.84 -15.72
CA GLY A 57 10.70 -4.35 -15.89
C GLY A 57 10.88 -5.76 -15.32
N LYS A 58 12.03 -6.36 -15.64
CA LYS A 58 12.42 -7.72 -15.21
C LYS A 58 13.66 -7.75 -14.30
N ASP A 59 14.35 -6.62 -14.19
CA ASP A 59 15.56 -6.49 -13.38
C ASP A 59 15.21 -6.52 -11.89
N VAL A 60 15.69 -7.54 -11.19
CA VAL A 60 15.29 -7.82 -9.80
C VAL A 60 15.72 -6.70 -8.86
N ASP A 61 16.93 -6.17 -9.04
CA ASP A 61 17.47 -5.12 -8.18
C ASP A 61 16.70 -3.81 -8.38
N ASN A 62 16.34 -3.48 -9.61
CA ASN A 62 15.48 -2.35 -9.94
C ASN A 62 14.07 -2.49 -9.34
N LEU A 63 13.47 -3.69 -9.39
CA LEU A 63 12.17 -3.97 -8.77
C LEU A 63 12.23 -3.82 -7.25
N ILE A 64 13.28 -4.32 -6.61
CA ILE A 64 13.53 -4.15 -5.17
C ILE A 64 13.69 -2.67 -4.82
N ALA A 65 14.52 -1.94 -5.57
CA ALA A 65 14.81 -0.54 -5.33
C ALA A 65 13.56 0.36 -5.38
N ARG A 66 12.60 0.00 -6.24
CA ARG A 66 11.32 0.72 -6.41
C ARG A 66 10.16 0.20 -5.56
N SER A 67 10.36 -0.81 -4.72
CA SER A 67 9.28 -1.41 -3.93
C SER A 67 9.25 -0.82 -2.51
N PRO A 68 8.10 -0.27 -2.04
CA PRO A 68 7.95 0.25 -0.68
C PRO A 68 8.37 -0.74 0.41
N PHE A 69 8.08 -2.03 0.20
CA PHE A 69 8.38 -3.10 1.16
C PHE A 69 9.87 -3.16 1.54
N TYR A 70 10.79 -3.06 0.57
CA TYR A 70 12.23 -3.10 0.87
C TYR A 70 12.78 -1.76 1.36
N GLN A 71 12.05 -0.66 1.13
CA GLN A 71 12.42 0.67 1.58
C GLN A 71 11.74 1.10 2.88
N ALA A 72 11.00 0.20 3.54
CA ALA A 72 10.17 0.46 4.72
C ALA A 72 10.89 1.19 5.87
N LYS A 73 12.22 0.99 6.00
CA LYS A 73 13.03 1.70 7.01
C LYS A 73 12.98 3.22 6.87
N ARG A 74 12.78 3.74 5.66
CA ARG A 74 12.74 5.18 5.34
C ARG A 74 11.39 5.83 5.66
N ILE A 75 10.34 5.02 5.89
CA ILE A 75 9.01 5.53 6.24
C ILE A 75 9.03 5.94 7.71
N ASN A 76 8.87 7.24 7.97
CA ASN A 76 8.88 7.83 9.31
C ASN A 76 7.59 8.61 9.63
N ILE A 77 6.59 8.48 8.77
CA ILE A 77 5.28 9.09 8.95
C ILE A 77 4.23 8.01 9.19
N PRO A 78 3.13 8.31 9.90
CA PRO A 78 2.02 7.38 10.06
C PRO A 78 1.48 6.87 8.73
N MET A 79 1.21 5.57 8.67
CA MET A 79 0.65 4.87 7.51
C MET A 79 -0.66 4.20 7.87
N LEU A 80 -1.72 4.41 7.07
CA LEU A 80 -2.92 3.57 7.08
C LEU A 80 -2.93 2.66 5.86
N LEU A 81 -2.96 1.35 6.10
CA LEU A 81 -3.10 0.33 5.07
C LEU A 81 -4.53 -0.20 5.07
N LEU A 82 -5.18 -0.19 3.90
CA LEU A 82 -6.51 -0.76 3.70
C LEU A 82 -6.48 -1.77 2.55
N HIS A 83 -7.17 -2.90 2.68
CA HIS A 83 -7.16 -3.91 1.60
C HIS A 83 -8.37 -4.81 1.64
N GLY A 84 -8.92 -5.17 0.48
CA GLY A 84 -9.94 -6.22 0.36
C GLY A 84 -9.36 -7.62 0.59
N ALA A 85 -10.00 -8.43 1.43
CA ALA A 85 -9.56 -9.81 1.69
C ALA A 85 -9.63 -10.72 0.44
N SER A 86 -10.55 -10.40 -0.48
CA SER A 86 -10.84 -11.15 -1.71
C SER A 86 -10.35 -10.41 -2.97
N ASP A 87 -9.39 -9.50 -2.82
CA ASP A 87 -8.82 -8.75 -3.94
C ASP A 87 -8.09 -9.67 -4.94
N THR A 88 -8.59 -9.69 -6.17
CA THR A 88 -8.07 -10.50 -7.28
C THR A 88 -7.12 -9.74 -8.20
N VAL A 89 -7.00 -8.42 -8.04
CA VAL A 89 -6.11 -7.57 -8.84
C VAL A 89 -4.77 -7.41 -8.13
N VAL A 90 -4.80 -6.99 -6.86
CA VAL A 90 -3.63 -6.92 -5.99
C VAL A 90 -3.89 -7.86 -4.83
N ASN A 91 -3.12 -8.94 -4.74
CA ASN A 91 -3.34 -9.91 -3.68
C ASN A 91 -3.11 -9.28 -2.29
N VAL A 92 -4.06 -9.47 -1.37
CA VAL A 92 -4.05 -8.93 0.01
C VAL A 92 -2.74 -9.13 0.78
N ARG A 93 -1.99 -10.20 0.45
CA ARG A 93 -0.65 -10.45 1.02
C ARG A 93 0.34 -9.31 0.81
N GLN A 94 0.12 -8.44 -0.19
CA GLN A 94 0.91 -7.22 -0.39
C GLN A 94 0.80 -6.27 0.81
N SER A 95 -0.42 -6.01 1.31
CA SER A 95 -0.61 -5.21 2.51
C SER A 95 -0.26 -5.95 3.78
N GLN A 96 -0.63 -7.23 3.92
CA GLN A 96 -0.32 -8.02 5.12
C GLN A 96 1.20 -8.09 5.39
N ARG A 97 2.00 -8.43 4.36
CA ARG A 97 3.46 -8.49 4.50
C ARG A 97 4.05 -7.11 4.79
N PHE A 98 3.51 -6.07 4.17
CA PHE A 98 4.03 -4.72 4.36
C PHE A 98 3.70 -4.17 5.75
N TYR A 99 2.49 -4.44 6.25
CA TYR A 99 2.10 -4.16 7.63
C TYR A 99 3.04 -4.84 8.62
N GLN A 100 3.25 -6.15 8.48
CA GLN A 100 4.17 -6.88 9.35
C GLN A 100 5.59 -6.30 9.30
N LYS A 101 6.08 -5.95 8.09
CA LYS A 101 7.41 -5.36 7.92
C LYS A 101 7.53 -3.99 8.62
N LEU A 102 6.48 -3.19 8.60
CA LEU A 102 6.44 -1.89 9.27
C LEU A 102 6.37 -2.06 10.80
N LEU A 103 5.58 -3.02 11.29
CA LEU A 103 5.54 -3.40 12.71
C LEU A 103 6.92 -3.87 13.21
N ASP A 104 7.58 -4.77 12.49
CA ASP A 104 8.91 -5.27 12.84
C ASP A 104 9.98 -4.15 12.92
N LEU A 105 9.72 -3.04 12.24
CA LEU A 105 10.57 -1.85 12.21
C LEU A 105 10.09 -0.75 13.18
N ASN A 106 9.10 -1.05 14.03
CA ASN A 106 8.45 -0.13 14.97
C ASN A 106 7.97 1.16 14.30
N LYS A 107 7.42 1.05 13.08
CA LYS A 107 6.86 2.20 12.36
C LYS A 107 5.40 2.45 12.79
N PRO A 108 4.94 3.71 12.83
CA PRO A 108 3.54 4.03 13.09
C PRO A 108 2.68 3.55 11.91
N VAL A 109 1.99 2.42 12.07
CA VAL A 109 1.17 1.83 11.02
C VAL A 109 -0.11 1.24 11.58
N GLU A 110 -1.20 1.48 10.86
CA GLU A 110 -2.49 0.84 11.05
C GLU A 110 -2.84 -0.01 9.83
N TYR A 111 -3.54 -1.12 10.05
CA TYR A 111 -3.98 -2.00 8.98
C TYR A 111 -5.43 -2.45 9.18
N ILE A 112 -6.24 -2.28 8.15
CA ILE A 112 -7.62 -2.74 8.09
C ILE A 112 -7.79 -3.63 6.86
N GLU A 113 -8.07 -4.90 7.13
CA GLU A 113 -8.51 -5.85 6.11
C GLU A 113 -10.05 -5.84 6.04
N LEU A 114 -10.58 -5.71 4.82
CA LEU A 114 -12.01 -5.62 4.55
C LEU A 114 -12.54 -7.01 4.15
N ALA A 115 -13.30 -7.63 5.05
CA ALA A 115 -13.90 -8.95 4.84
C ALA A 115 -14.76 -8.98 3.58
N ASP A 116 -14.56 -10.02 2.75
CA ASP A 116 -15.17 -10.19 1.42
C ASP A 116 -14.90 -9.03 0.45
N GLY A 117 -14.02 -8.10 0.80
CA GLY A 117 -13.73 -6.91 0.02
C GLY A 117 -12.95 -7.25 -1.25
N ASP A 118 -13.33 -6.63 -2.34
CA ASP A 118 -12.64 -6.70 -3.62
C ASP A 118 -11.73 -5.47 -3.83
N HIS A 119 -11.15 -5.36 -5.03
CA HIS A 119 -10.26 -4.27 -5.40
C HIS A 119 -10.96 -2.90 -5.53
N TYR A 120 -12.28 -2.88 -5.64
CA TYR A 120 -13.05 -1.70 -6.09
C TYR A 120 -13.92 -1.12 -4.99
N LEU A 121 -13.86 -1.67 -3.78
CA LEU A 121 -14.80 -1.38 -2.70
C LEU A 121 -16.25 -1.56 -3.16
N SER A 122 -16.58 -2.68 -3.82
CA SER A 122 -17.93 -2.91 -4.37
C SER A 122 -19.00 -3.10 -3.29
N ILE A 123 -18.61 -3.50 -2.08
CA ILE A 123 -19.52 -3.73 -0.97
C ILE A 123 -19.71 -2.43 -0.15
N GLN A 124 -20.96 -2.00 0.05
CA GLN A 124 -21.30 -0.77 0.77
C GLN A 124 -20.70 -0.71 2.18
N ARG A 125 -20.84 -1.77 2.98
CA ARG A 125 -20.27 -1.81 4.35
C ARG A 125 -18.75 -1.58 4.35
N ASN A 126 -18.05 -2.09 3.33
CA ASN A 126 -16.60 -1.96 3.19
C ASN A 126 -16.22 -0.55 2.74
N ARG A 127 -16.99 0.08 1.84
CA ARG A 127 -16.83 1.52 1.51
C ARG A 127 -16.97 2.38 2.76
N HIS A 128 -18.05 2.19 3.50
CA HIS A 128 -18.31 2.98 4.70
C HIS A 128 -17.16 2.82 5.71
N LYS A 129 -16.78 1.58 6.02
CA LYS A 129 -15.65 1.29 6.92
C LYS A 129 -14.33 1.93 6.44
N ALA A 130 -14.01 1.84 5.16
CA ALA A 130 -12.78 2.40 4.61
C ALA A 130 -12.74 3.93 4.73
N PHE A 131 -13.82 4.62 4.33
CA PHE A 131 -13.85 6.08 4.39
C PHE A 131 -13.92 6.62 5.82
N THR A 132 -14.65 5.94 6.72
CA THR A 132 -14.64 6.28 8.16
C THR A 132 -13.23 6.16 8.75
N ALA A 133 -12.53 5.05 8.47
CA ALA A 133 -11.17 4.86 8.96
C ALA A 133 -10.19 5.92 8.43
N ILE A 134 -10.32 6.33 7.16
CA ILE A 134 -9.50 7.40 6.59
C ILE A 134 -9.76 8.73 7.30
N ASP A 135 -11.03 9.08 7.52
CA ASP A 135 -11.42 10.31 8.22
C ASP A 135 -10.90 10.33 9.67
N GLU A 136 -11.06 9.23 10.40
CA GLU A 136 -10.54 9.08 11.76
C GLU A 136 -9.02 9.17 11.82
N PHE A 137 -8.32 8.48 10.91
CA PHE A 137 -6.87 8.52 10.80
C PHE A 137 -6.36 9.94 10.53
N PHE A 138 -7.05 10.69 9.69
CA PHE A 138 -6.72 12.10 9.47
C PHE A 138 -6.98 12.94 10.71
N LYS A 139 -8.11 12.79 11.38
CA LYS A 139 -8.40 13.52 12.64
C LYS A 139 -7.31 13.30 13.69
N GLN A 140 -6.82 12.07 13.84
CA GLN A 140 -5.75 11.74 14.79
C GLN A 140 -4.42 12.42 14.44
N HIS A 141 -4.11 12.59 13.15
CA HIS A 141 -2.82 13.13 12.69
C HIS A 141 -2.87 14.59 12.23
N LEU A 142 -4.05 15.21 12.24
CA LEU A 142 -4.31 16.62 11.88
C LEU A 142 -3.83 17.61 12.95
N VAL A 143 -3.86 17.23 14.24
CA VAL A 143 -3.78 18.19 15.35
C VAL A 143 -2.38 18.37 15.93
N SER A 144 -1.46 17.45 15.67
CA SER A 144 -0.10 17.55 16.22
C SER A 144 0.76 18.53 15.40
N PRO A 145 1.60 19.40 16.01
CA PRO A 145 2.68 20.10 15.31
C PRO A 145 3.68 19.10 14.72
N LYS A 146 4.35 19.46 13.62
CA LYS A 146 5.34 18.56 12.97
C LYS A 146 6.69 18.72 13.64
#